data_AF-A0A1J4UGU8-F1
#
_entry.id   AF-A0A1J4UGU8-F1
#
_cell.length_a   1.000
_cell.length_b   1.000
_cell.length_c   1.000
_cell.angle_alpha   90.00
_cell.angle_beta   90.00
_cell.angle_gamma   90.00
#
_symmetry.space_group_name_H-M   'P 1'
#
loop_
_entity.id
_entity.type
_entity.pdbx_description
1 polymer ?
#
loop_
_entity_poly.entity_id
_entity_poly.type
_entity_poly.pdbx_seq_one_letter_code
_entity_poly.pdbx_strand_id
1 'polypeptide(L)'
;MKPRLLLVSYDIDDEAKRLADFLREACNLPVSCVNFDYYSNEDREIFVPKSIGEEYVEELEQKEWSQTEKAYCAFFEDIATKFKERNPGRTDRKVTHASWMDISSGISGLKKTHLEWEFRGRGSKNKEFWVSIHFEHMKKGREQNKKIYEIFKKLEEKTKLFEKELGITPEIRFEEWRAVIGVKRDVGSLEAADNPETKKWAVETMTKLDTAWKKALKQLDFVDDNFQLTTAGRIALL
;
A
#
# COMPACT_ATOMS: atom_id res chain seq x y z
N MET A 1 -7.07 15.66 5.12
CA MET A 1 -7.98 14.97 6.05
C MET A 1 -9.15 15.92 6.23
N LYS A 2 -10.35 15.57 5.74
CA LYS A 2 -11.53 16.44 5.91
C LYS A 2 -12.09 16.23 7.33
N PRO A 3 -12.44 17.28 8.07
CA PRO A 3 -13.07 17.14 9.37
C PRO A 3 -14.40 16.36 9.24
N ARG A 4 -14.69 15.50 10.21
CA ARG A 4 -15.95 14.74 10.34
C ARG A 4 -16.63 15.14 11.64
N LEU A 5 -17.95 15.27 11.61
CA LEU A 5 -18.75 15.52 12.81
C LEU A 5 -19.15 14.17 13.42
N LEU A 6 -19.00 14.02 14.72
CA LEU A 6 -19.43 12.83 15.45
C LEU A 6 -20.44 13.25 16.51
N LEU A 7 -21.68 12.78 16.38
CA LEU A 7 -22.76 12.90 17.36
C LEU A 7 -22.76 11.63 18.21
N VAL A 8 -22.68 11.83 19.52
CA VAL A 8 -22.47 10.79 20.52
C VAL A 8 -23.49 11.02 21.63
N SER A 9 -24.41 10.09 21.85
CA SER A 9 -25.43 10.19 22.90
C SER A 9 -25.82 8.80 23.43
N TYR A 10 -26.44 8.74 24.61
CA TYR A 10 -27.03 7.50 25.13
C TYR A 10 -28.31 7.13 24.38
N ASP A 11 -29.06 8.14 23.97
CA ASP A 11 -30.24 8.00 23.14
C ASP A 11 -30.17 9.06 22.03
N ILE A 12 -30.42 8.62 20.80
CA ILE A 12 -30.49 9.48 19.62
C ILE A 12 -31.90 9.32 19.11
N ASP A 13 -32.70 10.34 19.43
CA ASP A 13 -34.09 10.41 18.99
C ASP A 13 -34.21 10.66 17.49
N ASP A 14 -35.42 10.51 16.97
CA ASP A 14 -35.67 10.63 15.53
C ASP A 14 -35.50 12.06 15.00
N GLU A 15 -35.57 13.08 15.86
CA GLU A 15 -35.28 14.47 15.47
C GLU A 15 -33.78 14.67 15.24
N ALA A 16 -32.93 14.14 16.12
CA ALA A 16 -31.48 14.15 15.96
C ALA A 16 -31.04 13.36 14.72
N LYS A 17 -31.70 12.22 14.42
CA LYS A 17 -31.46 11.47 13.16
C LYS A 17 -31.80 12.32 11.93
N ARG A 18 -33.01 12.89 11.88
CA ARG A 18 -33.46 13.75 10.77
C ARG A 18 -32.54 14.93 10.53
N LEU A 19 -32.04 15.55 11.61
CA LEU A 19 -31.08 16.64 11.50
C LEU A 19 -29.73 16.16 10.97
N ALA A 20 -29.23 15.01 11.44
CA ALA A 20 -28.01 14.41 10.91
C ALA A 20 -28.13 14.06 9.42
N ASP A 21 -29.28 13.54 8.99
CA ASP A 21 -29.58 13.23 7.59
C ASP A 21 -29.61 14.49 6.72
N PHE A 22 -30.30 15.53 7.18
CA PHE A 22 -30.31 16.83 6.50
C PHE A 22 -28.88 17.39 6.32
N LEU A 23 -28.03 17.31 7.36
CA LEU A 23 -26.65 17.78 7.27
C LEU A 23 -25.80 16.96 6.29
N ARG A 24 -26.06 15.65 6.17
CA ARG A 24 -25.39 14.80 5.18
C ARG A 24 -25.82 15.16 3.76
N GLU A 25 -27.13 15.20 3.51
CA GLU A 25 -27.68 15.35 2.17
C GLU A 25 -27.58 16.78 1.64
N ALA A 26 -28.03 17.76 2.43
CA ALA A 26 -28.12 19.15 1.99
C ALA A 26 -26.79 19.91 2.12
N CYS A 27 -25.95 19.54 3.08
CA CYS A 27 -24.70 20.25 3.38
C CYS A 27 -23.43 19.48 3.02
N ASN A 28 -23.54 18.22 2.56
CA ASN A 28 -22.41 17.33 2.26
C ASN A 28 -21.41 17.24 3.44
N LEU A 29 -21.94 17.26 4.66
CA LEU A 29 -21.14 17.15 5.87
C LEU A 29 -21.12 15.70 6.35
N PRO A 30 -19.93 15.09 6.52
CA PRO A 30 -19.83 13.72 6.99
C PRO A 30 -20.10 13.68 8.51
N VAL A 31 -21.36 13.40 8.87
CA VAL A 31 -21.85 13.26 10.25
C VAL A 31 -22.02 11.77 10.61
N SER A 32 -21.41 11.30 11.68
CA SER A 32 -21.60 9.95 12.24
C SER A 32 -22.39 10.04 13.55
N CYS A 33 -23.35 9.13 13.78
CA CYS A 33 -24.15 9.05 15.00
C CYS A 33 -23.84 7.73 15.75
N VAL A 34 -23.53 7.80 17.04
CA VAL A 34 -23.16 6.64 17.85
C VAL A 34 -23.95 6.65 19.16
N ASN A 35 -24.73 5.57 19.39
CA ASN A 35 -25.31 5.26 20.69
C ASN A 35 -24.39 4.34 21.50
N PHE A 36 -24.62 4.26 22.80
CA PHE A 36 -23.94 3.30 23.66
C PHE A 36 -24.96 2.41 24.33
N ASP A 37 -24.77 1.10 24.19
CA ASP A 37 -25.36 0.17 25.14
C ASP A 37 -24.50 0.21 26.41
N TYR A 38 -25.17 0.32 27.56
CA TYR A 38 -24.53 0.32 28.87
C TYR A 38 -24.81 -1.01 29.57
N TYR A 39 -23.73 -1.68 29.98
CA TYR A 39 -23.79 -2.89 30.80
C TYR A 39 -22.99 -2.64 32.06
N SER A 40 -23.58 -2.89 33.23
CA SER A 40 -22.88 -2.84 34.51
C SER A 40 -23.07 -4.12 35.32
N ASN A 41 -22.03 -4.50 36.04
CA ASN A 41 -22.08 -5.45 37.15
C ASN A 41 -21.24 -4.90 38.33
N GLU A 42 -21.21 -5.63 39.45
CA GLU A 42 -20.59 -5.16 40.70
C GLU A 42 -19.10 -4.77 40.56
N ASP A 43 -18.39 -5.29 39.55
CA ASP A 43 -16.95 -5.06 39.37
C ASP A 43 -16.59 -4.25 38.12
N ARG A 44 -17.50 -4.05 37.16
CA ARG A 44 -17.21 -3.38 35.87
C ARG A 44 -18.42 -2.69 35.26
N GLU A 45 -18.13 -1.54 34.66
CA GLU A 45 -19.01 -0.86 33.72
C GLU A 45 -18.43 -0.95 32.31
N ILE A 46 -19.26 -1.32 31.33
CA ILE A 46 -18.87 -1.49 29.94
C ILE A 46 -19.80 -0.62 29.08
N PHE A 47 -19.19 0.29 28.32
CA PHE A 47 -19.85 1.07 27.28
C PHE A 47 -19.56 0.41 25.93
N VAL A 48 -20.59 -0.14 25.29
CA VAL A 48 -20.47 -0.74 23.95
C VAL A 48 -21.05 0.23 22.93
N PRO A 49 -20.22 0.88 22.09
CA PRO A 49 -20.74 1.75 21.04
C PRO A 49 -21.53 0.91 20.03
N LYS A 50 -22.77 1.31 19.77
CA LYS A 50 -23.58 0.91 18.62
C LYS A 50 -23.73 2.11 17.71
N SER A 51 -23.24 2.01 16.48
CA SER A 51 -23.50 3.04 15.48
C SER A 51 -25.00 3.01 15.14
N ILE A 52 -25.68 4.14 15.26
CA ILE A 52 -27.11 4.26 14.90
C ILE A 52 -27.18 4.75 13.47
N GLY A 53 -27.99 4.07 12.64
CA GLY A 53 -28.01 4.27 11.21
C GLY A 53 -26.94 3.47 10.47
N GLU A 54 -26.50 2.31 11.00
CA GLU A 54 -25.68 1.35 10.25
C GLU A 54 -26.38 0.88 8.97
N GLU A 55 -27.71 0.93 8.92
CA GLU A 55 -28.49 0.78 7.69
C GLU A 55 -28.18 1.85 6.61
N TYR A 56 -27.67 3.03 6.99
CA TYR A 56 -27.10 4.04 6.07
C TYR A 56 -25.57 3.96 5.94
N VAL A 57 -24.89 3.15 6.76
CA VAL A 57 -23.46 2.84 6.58
C VAL A 57 -23.28 1.78 5.49
N GLU A 58 -24.28 0.90 5.31
CA GLU A 58 -24.33 -0.06 4.19
C GLU A 58 -24.74 0.56 2.85
N GLU A 59 -25.42 1.72 2.87
CA GLU A 59 -25.73 2.52 1.67
C GLU A 59 -24.78 3.72 1.46
N LEU A 60 -23.56 3.66 2.00
CA LEU A 60 -22.44 4.36 1.34
C LEU A 60 -22.17 3.62 0.03
N GLU A 61 -22.98 3.92 -1.00
CA GLU A 61 -22.96 3.36 -2.36
C GLU A 61 -22.04 2.14 -2.43
N GLN A 62 -22.59 0.92 -2.34
CA GLN A 62 -21.89 -0.23 -2.90
C GLN A 62 -21.63 0.10 -4.36
N LYS A 63 -20.55 0.83 -4.61
CA LYS A 63 -20.11 1.24 -5.92
C LYS A 63 -19.73 -0.07 -6.52
N GLU A 64 -20.64 -0.61 -7.33
CA GLU A 64 -20.38 -1.83 -8.06
C GLU A 64 -19.04 -1.63 -8.75
N TRP A 65 -18.06 -2.45 -8.37
CA TRP A 65 -16.76 -2.38 -8.99
C TRP A 65 -16.95 -2.59 -10.49
N SER A 66 -16.37 -1.69 -11.26
CA SER A 66 -16.28 -1.84 -12.70
C SER A 66 -15.67 -3.19 -13.04
N GLN A 67 -15.95 -3.71 -14.24
CA GLN A 67 -15.33 -4.95 -14.71
C GLN A 67 -13.80 -4.90 -14.62
N THR A 68 -13.20 -3.75 -14.88
CA THR A 68 -11.77 -3.53 -14.76
C THR A 68 -11.27 -3.62 -13.31
N GLU A 69 -11.98 -3.03 -12.35
CA GLU A 69 -11.64 -3.12 -10.92
C GLU A 69 -11.75 -4.57 -10.41
N LYS A 70 -12.78 -5.31 -10.83
CA LYS A 70 -12.93 -6.75 -10.53
C LYS A 70 -11.79 -7.56 -11.15
N ALA A 71 -11.39 -7.25 -12.37
CA ALA A 71 -10.27 -7.91 -13.04
C ALA A 71 -8.92 -7.64 -12.35
N TYR A 72 -8.67 -6.41 -11.88
CA TYR A 72 -7.48 -6.11 -11.09
C TYR A 72 -7.48 -6.89 -9.78
N CYS A 73 -8.60 -6.93 -9.05
CA CYS A 73 -8.73 -7.73 -7.83
C CYS A 73 -8.40 -9.21 -8.10
N ALA A 74 -9.02 -9.83 -9.10
CA ALA A 74 -8.79 -11.24 -9.42
C ALA A 74 -7.33 -11.52 -9.82
N PHE A 75 -6.73 -10.64 -10.62
CA PHE A 75 -5.33 -10.75 -11.03
C PHE A 75 -4.39 -10.68 -9.82
N PHE A 76 -4.57 -9.67 -8.96
CA PHE A 76 -3.72 -9.46 -7.80
C PHE A 76 -3.92 -10.53 -6.72
N GLU A 77 -5.14 -11.07 -6.58
CA GLU A 77 -5.43 -12.16 -5.65
C GLU A 77 -4.69 -13.44 -6.02
N ASP A 78 -4.64 -13.79 -7.30
CA ASP A 78 -3.89 -14.94 -7.78
C ASP A 78 -2.38 -14.79 -7.50
N ILE A 79 -1.76 -13.67 -7.91
CA ILE A 79 -0.32 -13.49 -7.70
C ILE A 79 0.04 -13.32 -6.22
N ALA A 80 -0.81 -12.66 -5.42
CA ALA A 80 -0.56 -12.48 -4.00
C ALA A 80 -0.67 -13.80 -3.24
N THR A 81 -1.62 -14.67 -3.61
CA THR A 81 -1.76 -16.02 -3.04
C THR A 81 -0.51 -16.83 -3.31
N LYS A 82 -0.09 -16.93 -4.58
CA LYS A 82 1.15 -17.63 -4.97
C LYS A 82 2.39 -17.04 -4.32
N PHE A 83 2.45 -15.72 -4.14
CA PHE A 83 3.55 -15.07 -3.45
C PHE A 83 3.60 -15.45 -1.97
N LYS A 84 2.45 -15.51 -1.27
CA LYS A 84 2.34 -15.92 0.14
C LYS A 84 2.69 -17.39 0.33
N GLU A 85 2.25 -18.27 -0.58
CA GLU A 85 2.62 -19.69 -0.58
C GLU A 85 4.14 -19.86 -0.70
N ARG A 86 4.78 -19.09 -1.59
CA ARG A 86 6.22 -19.13 -1.80
C ARG A 86 7.03 -18.43 -0.70
N ASN A 87 6.46 -17.43 -0.05
CA ASN A 87 7.10 -16.64 1.00
C ASN A 87 6.18 -16.55 2.24
N PRO A 88 6.00 -17.65 2.99
CA PRO A 88 5.11 -17.68 4.13
C PRO A 88 5.45 -16.58 5.16
N GLY A 89 4.42 -15.90 5.66
CA GLY A 89 4.56 -14.81 6.65
C GLY A 89 5.15 -13.50 6.11
N ARG A 90 5.43 -13.39 4.80
CA ARG A 90 5.99 -12.16 4.23
C ARG A 90 5.00 -10.99 4.19
N THR A 91 3.70 -11.28 4.08
CA THR A 91 2.63 -10.27 4.03
C THR A 91 1.27 -10.91 4.29
N ASP A 92 0.43 -10.27 5.10
CA ASP A 92 -0.98 -10.62 5.27
C ASP A 92 -1.92 -9.67 4.51
N ARG A 93 -1.34 -8.80 3.67
CA ARG A 93 -2.11 -7.77 3.00
C ARG A 93 -3.22 -8.38 2.13
N LYS A 94 -4.41 -7.78 2.23
CA LYS A 94 -5.56 -8.05 1.37
C LYS A 94 -5.46 -7.25 0.07
N VAL A 95 -5.96 -7.84 -1.00
CA VAL A 95 -6.01 -7.21 -2.33
C VAL A 95 -7.03 -6.07 -2.36
N THR A 96 -6.75 -5.08 -3.19
CA THR A 96 -7.60 -3.90 -3.43
C THR A 96 -7.92 -3.78 -4.92
N HIS A 97 -8.89 -2.92 -5.25
CA HIS A 97 -9.46 -2.77 -6.60
C HIS A 97 -8.66 -1.88 -7.55
N ALA A 98 -7.58 -1.25 -7.09
CA ALA A 98 -6.83 -0.35 -7.97
C ALA A 98 -5.77 -1.09 -8.78
N SER A 99 -5.17 -0.38 -9.74
CA SER A 99 -4.25 -0.94 -10.74
C SER A 99 -2.87 -1.31 -10.19
N TRP A 100 -2.75 -1.49 -8.88
CA TRP A 100 -1.50 -1.76 -8.17
C TRP A 100 -1.71 -2.63 -6.94
N MET A 101 -0.63 -3.08 -6.32
CA MET A 101 -0.68 -3.72 -5.01
C MET A 101 0.69 -3.59 -4.35
N ASP A 102 0.74 -2.81 -3.28
CA ASP A 102 1.95 -2.68 -2.48
C ASP A 102 1.99 -3.67 -1.32
N ILE A 103 3.18 -4.13 -0.96
CA ILE A 103 3.45 -4.87 0.27
C ILE A 103 4.56 -4.16 1.04
N SER A 104 4.50 -4.22 2.37
CA SER A 104 5.50 -3.59 3.23
C SER A 104 6.92 -4.04 2.85
N SER A 105 7.87 -3.11 2.84
CA SER A 105 9.31 -3.42 2.71
C SER A 105 9.87 -4.24 3.87
N GLY A 106 9.10 -4.40 4.96
CA GLY A 106 9.49 -5.18 6.14
C GLY A 106 10.33 -4.40 7.16
N ILE A 107 10.58 -3.11 6.92
CA ILE A 107 11.47 -2.27 7.72
C ILE A 107 10.63 -1.23 8.47
N SER A 108 10.56 -1.33 9.80
CA SER A 108 9.57 -0.63 10.64
C SER A 108 9.71 0.91 10.68
N GLY A 109 10.82 1.45 10.22
CA GLY A 109 11.10 2.88 10.12
C GLY A 109 11.06 3.42 8.70
N LEU A 110 11.09 2.54 7.69
CA LEU A 110 10.83 2.91 6.30
C LEU A 110 9.34 2.82 6.00
N LYS A 111 8.54 3.58 6.76
CA LYS A 111 7.07 3.55 6.66
C LYS A 111 6.53 3.98 5.29
N LYS A 112 7.39 4.50 4.41
CA LYS A 112 7.07 4.94 3.04
C LYS A 112 7.87 4.23 1.97
N THR A 113 8.54 3.13 2.33
CA THR A 113 9.13 2.20 1.37
C THR A 113 8.30 0.94 1.31
N HIS A 114 7.94 0.55 0.09
CA HIS A 114 7.14 -0.63 -0.16
C HIS A 114 7.59 -1.29 -1.47
N LEU A 115 7.33 -2.59 -1.56
CA LEU A 115 7.40 -3.34 -2.81
C LEU A 115 6.04 -3.19 -3.49
N GLU A 116 5.98 -3.11 -4.81
CA GLU A 116 4.74 -2.89 -5.55
C GLU A 116 4.68 -3.73 -6.83
N TRP A 117 3.51 -4.31 -7.08
CA TRP A 117 3.08 -4.68 -8.43
C TRP A 117 2.21 -3.55 -8.99
N GLU A 118 2.48 -3.04 -10.19
CA GLU A 118 1.75 -1.89 -10.73
C GLU A 118 1.50 -2.02 -12.23
N PHE A 119 0.24 -1.83 -12.65
CA PHE A 119 -0.09 -1.59 -14.05
C PHE A 119 -0.01 -0.09 -14.34
N ARG A 120 0.94 0.29 -15.20
CA ARG A 120 1.06 1.65 -15.74
C ARG A 120 0.39 1.76 -17.12
N GLY A 121 0.16 2.98 -17.58
CA GLY A 121 -0.59 3.25 -18.81
C GLY A 121 -2.11 3.26 -18.58
N ARG A 122 -2.58 4.17 -17.73
CA ARG A 122 -4.02 4.34 -17.46
C ARG A 122 -4.75 4.73 -18.76
N GLY A 123 -5.74 3.93 -19.16
CA GLY A 123 -6.54 4.18 -20.37
C GLY A 123 -5.85 3.87 -21.71
N SER A 124 -4.62 3.34 -21.72
CA SER A 124 -3.92 2.96 -22.96
C SER A 124 -4.03 1.46 -23.25
N LYS A 125 -3.89 1.09 -24.54
CA LYS A 125 -3.70 -0.30 -25.01
C LYS A 125 -2.23 -0.77 -24.90
N ASN A 126 -1.37 0.06 -24.33
CA ASN A 126 0.05 -0.19 -24.15
C ASN A 126 0.35 -0.14 -22.65
N LYS A 127 -0.20 -1.11 -21.91
CA LYS A 127 0.05 -1.26 -20.48
C LYS A 127 1.41 -1.88 -20.25
N GLU A 128 2.10 -1.34 -19.26
CA GLU A 128 3.30 -1.91 -18.68
C GLU A 128 2.93 -2.52 -17.32
N PHE A 129 3.44 -3.70 -17.02
CA PHE A 129 3.32 -4.30 -15.70
C PHE A 129 4.66 -4.29 -14.99
N TRP A 130 4.70 -3.61 -13.85
CA TRP A 130 5.89 -3.31 -13.07
C TRP A 130 5.95 -4.16 -11.80
N VAL A 131 7.18 -4.52 -11.44
CA VAL A 131 7.55 -5.09 -10.14
C VAL A 131 8.69 -4.25 -9.58
N SER A 132 8.42 -3.50 -8.50
CA SER A 132 9.31 -2.42 -8.07
C SER A 132 9.36 -2.23 -6.56
N ILE A 133 10.39 -1.51 -6.09
CA ILE A 133 10.49 -0.92 -4.76
C ILE A 133 10.31 0.58 -4.92
N HIS A 134 9.38 1.15 -4.15
CA HIS A 134 9.04 2.56 -4.17
C HIS A 134 9.47 3.24 -2.87
N PHE A 135 10.01 4.45 -2.97
CA PHE A 135 10.40 5.30 -1.84
C PHE A 135 9.63 6.62 -1.89
N GLU A 136 8.62 6.77 -1.04
CA GLU A 136 7.58 7.81 -1.17
C GLU A 136 7.45 8.70 0.08
N HIS A 137 8.53 9.36 0.51
CA HIS A 137 8.53 10.23 1.70
C HIS A 137 7.87 11.62 1.46
N MET A 138 6.56 11.61 1.16
CA MET A 138 5.75 12.77 0.73
C MET A 138 5.76 13.98 1.67
N LYS A 139 5.73 13.78 3.00
CA LYS A 139 5.60 14.89 3.96
C LYS A 139 6.94 15.55 4.36
N LYS A 140 8.08 14.91 4.07
CA LYS A 140 9.39 15.32 4.63
C LYS A 140 10.53 15.58 3.65
N GLY A 141 10.49 15.16 2.39
CA GLY A 141 11.65 15.47 1.55
C GLY A 141 11.76 14.73 0.25
N ARG A 142 11.44 15.44 -0.84
CA ARG A 142 12.00 15.18 -2.17
C ARG A 142 13.52 14.94 -2.08
N GLU A 143 14.23 15.72 -1.26
CA GLU A 143 15.67 15.53 -1.02
C GLU A 143 16.02 14.23 -0.30
N GLN A 144 15.15 13.74 0.58
CA GLN A 144 15.35 12.43 1.22
C GLN A 144 15.19 11.31 0.18
N ASN A 145 14.14 11.37 -0.65
CA ASN A 145 13.93 10.41 -1.72
C ASN A 145 15.09 10.46 -2.74
N LYS A 146 15.61 11.66 -3.03
CA LYS A 146 16.77 11.85 -3.90
C LYS A 146 18.04 11.25 -3.30
N LYS A 147 18.31 11.46 -2.01
CA LYS A 147 19.43 10.82 -1.32
C LYS A 147 19.35 9.29 -1.38
N ILE A 148 18.17 8.74 -1.11
CA ILE A 148 17.94 7.29 -1.21
C ILE A 148 18.19 6.79 -2.63
N TYR A 149 17.64 7.48 -3.64
CA TYR A 149 17.89 7.19 -5.05
C TYR A 149 19.40 7.16 -5.37
N GLU A 150 20.15 8.18 -4.96
CA GLU A 150 21.60 8.25 -5.23
C GLU A 150 22.38 7.12 -4.53
N ILE A 151 21.98 6.76 -3.31
CA ILE A 151 22.59 5.64 -2.57
C ILE A 151 22.40 4.33 -3.33
N PHE A 152 21.16 4.00 -3.68
CA PHE A 152 20.87 2.73 -4.36
C PHE A 152 21.39 2.69 -5.80
N LYS A 153 21.39 3.84 -6.49
CA LYS A 153 22.02 3.96 -7.80
C LYS A 153 23.52 3.62 -7.74
N LYS A 154 24.25 4.23 -6.79
CA LYS A 154 25.69 3.94 -6.59
C LYS A 154 25.93 2.51 -6.16
N LEU A 155 25.09 1.99 -5.26
CA LEU A 155 25.17 0.59 -4.84
C LEU A 155 25.02 -0.34 -6.04
N GLU A 156 24.04 -0.10 -6.90
CA GLU A 156 23.82 -0.90 -8.09
C GLU A 156 24.93 -0.76 -9.12
N GLU A 157 25.42 0.46 -9.38
CA GLU A 157 26.56 0.69 -10.28
C GLU A 157 27.81 -0.08 -9.84
N LYS A 158 28.08 -0.12 -8.53
CA LYS A 158 29.24 -0.80 -7.95
C LYS A 158 29.09 -2.32 -7.88
N THR A 159 27.91 -2.80 -7.48
CA THR A 159 27.74 -4.20 -7.07
C THR A 159 26.95 -5.03 -8.07
N LYS A 160 26.13 -4.38 -8.91
CA LYS A 160 25.15 -5.02 -9.79
C LYS A 160 24.23 -5.97 -9.04
N LEU A 161 23.91 -5.64 -7.78
CA LEU A 161 23.20 -6.53 -6.87
C LEU A 161 21.80 -6.87 -7.39
N PHE A 162 21.01 -5.85 -7.74
CA PHE A 162 19.66 -6.05 -8.24
C PHE A 162 19.70 -6.76 -9.60
N GLU A 163 20.60 -6.37 -10.50
CA GLU A 163 20.78 -7.04 -11.80
C GLU A 163 21.12 -8.53 -11.64
N LYS A 164 22.06 -8.88 -10.73
CA LYS A 164 22.45 -10.27 -10.47
C LYS A 164 21.31 -11.12 -9.91
N GLU A 165 20.52 -10.57 -8.98
CA GLU A 165 19.41 -11.31 -8.37
C GLU A 165 18.20 -11.43 -9.31
N LEU A 166 17.89 -10.36 -10.07
CA LEU A 166 16.76 -10.34 -11.00
C LEU A 166 17.08 -11.10 -12.29
N GLY A 167 18.33 -11.09 -12.74
CA GLY A 167 18.77 -11.60 -14.05
C GLY A 167 18.46 -10.64 -15.21
N ILE A 168 18.15 -9.38 -14.89
CA ILE A 168 17.80 -8.31 -15.82
C ILE A 168 18.23 -6.98 -15.19
N THR A 169 18.76 -6.06 -16.01
CA THR A 169 19.12 -4.73 -15.54
C THR A 169 17.86 -3.99 -15.06
N PRO A 170 17.77 -3.62 -13.77
CA PRO A 170 16.64 -2.89 -13.25
C PRO A 170 16.65 -1.45 -13.75
N GLU A 171 15.47 -0.87 -13.86
CA GLU A 171 15.32 0.56 -14.00
C GLU A 171 15.38 1.21 -12.62
N ILE A 172 16.33 2.14 -12.44
CA ILE A 172 16.44 2.98 -11.24
C ILE A 172 16.06 4.40 -11.65
N ARG A 173 14.92 4.88 -11.17
CA ARG A 173 14.35 6.17 -11.57
C ARG A 173 14.09 7.05 -10.36
N PHE A 174 14.26 8.35 -10.55
CA PHE A 174 13.75 9.37 -9.66
C PHE A 174 12.61 10.10 -10.36
N GLU A 175 11.40 9.83 -9.91
CA GLU A 175 10.19 10.54 -10.31
C GLU A 175 9.99 11.70 -9.32
N GLU A 176 9.33 12.79 -9.75
CA GLU A 176 9.24 14.09 -9.07
C GLU A 176 9.24 14.06 -7.53
N TRP A 177 8.50 13.11 -6.95
CA TRP A 177 8.34 12.92 -5.50
C TRP A 177 8.74 11.51 -5.00
N ARG A 178 9.25 10.59 -5.83
CA ARG A 178 9.59 9.22 -5.41
C ARG A 178 10.79 8.63 -6.14
N ALA A 179 11.51 7.74 -5.47
CA ALA A 179 12.49 6.88 -6.12
C ALA A 179 11.87 5.51 -6.40
N VAL A 180 12.21 4.90 -7.54
CA VAL A 180 11.71 3.60 -7.98
C VAL A 180 12.89 2.74 -8.43
N ILE A 181 12.94 1.50 -7.96
CA ILE A 181 13.87 0.47 -8.44
C ILE A 181 13.05 -0.73 -8.84
N GLY A 182 13.06 -1.12 -10.12
CA GLY A 182 12.24 -2.24 -10.54
C GLY A 182 12.44 -2.65 -11.98
N VAL A 183 11.64 -3.61 -12.40
CA VAL A 183 11.61 -4.10 -13.77
C VAL A 183 10.17 -4.10 -14.26
N LYS A 184 10.03 -4.05 -15.59
CA LYS A 184 8.73 -4.00 -16.24
C LYS A 184 8.66 -5.00 -17.39
N ARG A 185 7.43 -5.35 -17.76
CA ARG A 185 7.12 -6.00 -19.03
C ARG A 185 6.00 -5.25 -19.73
N ASP A 186 6.11 -5.14 -21.04
CA ASP A 186 5.00 -4.71 -21.88
C ASP A 186 3.98 -5.84 -21.95
N VAL A 187 2.78 -5.57 -21.45
CA VAL A 187 1.68 -6.55 -21.41
C VAL A 187 0.51 -6.15 -22.30
N GLY A 188 0.51 -4.91 -22.81
CA GLY A 188 -0.54 -4.38 -23.70
C GLY A 188 -1.83 -4.08 -22.94
N SER A 189 -2.49 -5.09 -22.41
CA SER A 189 -3.73 -4.95 -21.63
C SER A 189 -3.73 -5.81 -20.36
N LEU A 190 -4.72 -5.60 -19.49
CA LEU A 190 -4.88 -6.41 -18.28
C LEU A 190 -5.26 -7.84 -18.65
N GLU A 191 -6.12 -8.01 -19.64
CA GLU A 191 -6.57 -9.31 -20.14
C GLU A 191 -5.41 -10.11 -20.73
N ALA A 192 -4.53 -9.45 -21.49
CA ALA A 192 -3.32 -10.08 -22.01
C ALA A 192 -2.31 -10.40 -20.89
N ALA A 193 -2.23 -9.57 -19.84
CA ALA A 193 -1.41 -9.86 -18.66
C ALA A 193 -1.94 -11.04 -17.84
N ASP A 194 -3.24 -11.32 -17.88
CA ASP A 194 -3.91 -12.37 -17.11
C ASP A 194 -3.66 -13.78 -17.68
N ASN A 195 -2.38 -14.15 -17.76
CA ASN A 195 -1.93 -15.45 -18.24
C ASN A 195 -0.91 -16.08 -17.27
N PRO A 196 -0.70 -17.42 -17.32
CA PRO A 196 0.18 -18.11 -16.38
C PRO A 196 1.64 -17.62 -16.41
N GLU A 197 2.15 -17.22 -17.57
CA GLU A 197 3.54 -16.78 -17.72
C GLU A 197 3.79 -15.45 -17.01
N THR A 198 2.95 -14.45 -17.27
CA THR A 198 3.06 -13.13 -16.63
C THR A 198 2.90 -13.23 -15.13
N LYS A 199 1.94 -14.03 -14.64
CA LYS A 199 1.73 -14.24 -13.20
C LYS A 199 2.91 -14.94 -12.53
N LYS A 200 3.45 -15.99 -13.17
CA LYS A 200 4.66 -16.67 -12.69
C LYS A 200 5.83 -15.70 -12.62
N TRP A 201 6.05 -14.93 -13.68
CA TRP A 201 7.09 -13.90 -13.71
C TRP A 201 6.89 -12.86 -12.60
N ALA A 202 5.67 -12.40 -12.35
CA ALA A 202 5.36 -11.42 -11.31
C ALA A 202 5.77 -11.89 -9.91
N VAL A 203 5.44 -13.14 -9.58
CA VAL A 203 5.72 -13.77 -8.28
C VAL A 203 7.22 -14.04 -8.12
N GLU A 204 7.87 -14.59 -9.16
CA GLU A 204 9.31 -14.86 -9.16
C GLU A 204 10.12 -13.58 -9.04
N THR A 205 9.76 -12.56 -9.80
CA THR A 205 10.42 -11.26 -9.80
C THR A 205 10.25 -10.57 -8.47
N MET A 206 9.05 -10.58 -7.88
CA MET A 206 8.84 -9.99 -6.55
C MET A 206 9.66 -10.70 -5.47
N THR A 207 9.76 -12.03 -5.53
CA THR A 207 10.56 -12.82 -4.59
C THR A 207 12.05 -12.49 -4.70
N LYS A 208 12.56 -12.38 -5.94
CA LYS A 208 13.95 -11.98 -6.20
C LYS A 208 14.20 -10.54 -5.77
N LEU A 209 13.27 -9.63 -6.04
CA LEU A 209 13.36 -8.22 -5.65
C LEU A 209 13.38 -8.05 -4.13
N ASP A 210 12.53 -8.76 -3.39
CA ASP A 210 12.54 -8.79 -1.92
C ASP A 210 13.87 -9.34 -1.36
N THR A 211 14.44 -10.35 -2.04
CA THR A 211 15.75 -10.90 -1.67
C THR A 211 16.87 -9.90 -1.92
N ALA A 212 16.90 -9.28 -3.10
CA ALA A 212 17.86 -8.25 -3.47
C ALA A 212 17.79 -7.06 -2.51
N TRP A 213 16.58 -6.62 -2.18
CA TRP A 213 16.30 -5.59 -1.19
C TRP A 213 16.93 -5.91 0.16
N LYS A 214 16.65 -7.09 0.72
CA LYS A 214 17.22 -7.55 1.99
C LYS A 214 18.76 -7.64 1.96
N LYS A 215 19.34 -8.02 0.82
CA LYS A 215 20.81 -8.04 0.63
C LYS A 215 21.39 -6.64 0.56
N ALA A 216 20.71 -5.72 -0.11
CA ALA A 216 21.17 -4.34 -0.31
C ALA A 216 21.31 -3.62 1.03
N LEU A 217 20.30 -3.78 1.89
CA LEU A 217 20.29 -3.25 3.25
C LEU A 217 21.49 -3.73 4.09
N LYS A 218 21.76 -5.04 4.09
CA LYS A 218 22.93 -5.62 4.77
C LYS A 218 24.27 -5.10 4.23
N GLN A 219 24.33 -4.71 2.96
CA GLN A 219 25.55 -4.11 2.41
C GLN A 219 25.70 -2.65 2.80
N LEU A 220 24.59 -1.93 2.96
CA LEU A 220 24.59 -0.56 3.47
C LEU A 220 24.96 -0.51 4.96
N ASP A 221 24.70 -1.58 5.73
CA ASP A 221 25.19 -1.75 7.11
C ASP A 221 26.74 -1.74 7.23
N PHE A 222 27.47 -2.09 6.17
CA PHE A 222 28.93 -2.30 6.20
C PHE A 222 29.76 -1.12 5.69
N VAL A 223 29.14 -0.05 5.18
CA VAL A 223 29.81 0.91 4.28
C VAL A 223 30.21 2.25 4.91
N ASP A 224 29.89 2.58 6.18
CA ASP A 224 30.40 3.87 6.69
C ASP A 224 30.45 4.05 8.22
N ASP A 225 31.65 4.30 8.75
CA ASP A 225 31.89 4.97 10.04
C ASP A 225 31.56 6.48 9.99
N ASN A 226 31.33 7.07 8.80
CA ASN A 226 30.97 8.49 8.64
C ASN A 226 29.48 8.74 8.33
N PHE A 227 28.66 7.70 8.14
CA PHE A 227 27.19 7.81 8.02
C PHE A 227 26.53 7.23 9.27
N GLN A 228 26.52 8.00 10.36
CA GLN A 228 25.64 7.67 11.47
C GLN A 228 24.17 7.93 11.09
N LEU A 229 23.55 6.93 10.46
CA LEU A 229 22.14 6.65 10.70
C LEU A 229 22.04 6.34 12.20
N THR A 230 21.61 7.32 12.98
CA THR A 230 21.38 7.13 14.42
C THR A 230 20.51 5.90 14.64
N THR A 231 20.58 5.28 15.82
CA THR A 231 19.84 4.07 16.18
C THR A 231 18.32 4.13 15.89
N ALA A 232 17.75 5.33 15.70
CA ALA A 232 16.37 5.54 15.21
C ALA A 232 16.22 5.49 13.67
N GLY A 233 17.23 5.93 12.91
CA GLY A 233 17.35 5.73 11.47
C GLY A 233 17.78 4.32 11.07
N ARG A 234 18.30 3.53 12.03
CA ARG A 234 18.57 2.10 11.85
C ARG A 234 17.33 1.28 11.52
N ILE A 235 16.20 1.71 12.05
CA ILE A 235 14.90 1.10 11.82
C ILE A 235 14.32 1.56 10.48
N ALA A 236 14.88 2.60 9.86
CA ALA A 236 14.33 3.29 8.70
C ALA A 236 15.23 3.33 7.47
N LEU A 237 16.23 2.45 7.34
CA LEU A 237 16.97 2.14 6.09
C LEU A 237 18.17 1.18 6.28
N LEU A 238 18.34 0.55 7.44
CA LEU A 238 18.99 -0.77 7.49
C LEU A 238 17.96 -1.86 7.21
#